data_AF-A0A6M1MJD2-F1
#
_entry.id   AF-A0A6M1MJD2-F1
#
_cell.length_a   1.000
_cell.length_b   1.000
_cell.length_c   1.000
_cell.angle_alpha   90.00
_cell.angle_beta   90.00
_cell.angle_gamma   90.00
#
_symmetry.space_group_name_H-M   'P 1'
#
loop_
_entity.id
_entity.type
_entity.pdbx_description
1 polymer ?
#
loop_
_entity_poly.entity_id
_entity_poly.type
_entity_poly.pdbx_seq_one_letter_code
_entity_poly.pdbx_strand_id
1 'polypeptide(L)'
;MRKPPNPRLVLAVAILLPGMGQVLNRQPIRGLIFVFFVLLLGAFTLKTAAPEVSFVGKVSGGLFVWAMAVFDAYKTARIRHALWQHKENAPR
;
A
#
# COMPACT_ATOMS: atom_id res chain seq x y z
N MET A 1 19.61 -5.81 14.58
CA MET A 1 18.57 -5.72 13.53
C MET A 1 18.65 -4.35 12.89
N ARG A 2 18.62 -4.24 11.56
CA ARG A 2 18.66 -2.93 10.89
C ARG A 2 17.36 -2.16 11.18
N LYS A 3 17.47 -0.90 11.60
CA LYS A 3 16.32 -0.02 11.90
C LYS A 3 15.32 -0.04 10.72
N PRO A 4 14.04 -0.37 10.96
CA PRO A 4 13.02 -0.34 9.93
C PRO A 4 12.75 1.11 9.48
N PRO A 5 12.25 1.32 8.24
CA PRO A 5 11.86 2.65 7.77
C PRO A 5 10.83 3.31 8.69
N ASN A 6 10.84 4.64 8.75
CA ASN A 6 9.82 5.38 9.49
C ASN A 6 8.43 5.08 8.89
N PRO A 7 7.44 4.60 9.68
CA PRO A 7 6.12 4.29 9.17
C PRO A 7 5.41 5.45 8.47
N ARG A 8 5.66 6.71 8.88
CA ARG A 8 5.10 7.89 8.22
C ARG A 8 5.67 8.11 6.82
N LEU A 9 6.96 7.80 6.62
CA LEU A 9 7.59 7.85 5.30
C LEU A 9 7.00 6.77 4.39
N VAL A 10 6.82 5.56 4.91
CA VAL A 10 6.18 4.47 4.15
C VAL A 10 4.75 4.84 3.74
N LEU A 11 3.99 5.47 4.64
CA LEU A 11 2.65 5.98 4.34
C LEU A 11 2.67 7.01 3.21
N ALA A 12 3.53 8.03 3.31
CA ALA A 12 3.64 9.07 2.29
C ALA A 12 3.98 8.48 0.91
N VAL A 13 4.93 7.55 0.85
CA VAL A 13 5.29 6.88 -0.41
C VAL A 13 4.16 6.00 -0.94
N ALA A 14 3.45 5.27 -0.09
CA ALA A 14 2.33 4.43 -0.54
C ALA A 14 1.14 5.25 -1.08
N ILE A 15 0.88 6.43 -0.50
CA ILE A 15 -0.15 7.37 -0.98
C ILE A 15 0.20 7.94 -2.35
N LEU A 16 1.48 8.20 -2.62
CA LEU A 16 1.91 8.81 -3.89
C LEU A 16 2.12 7.77 -4.99
N LEU A 17 2.62 6.59 -4.64
CA LEU A 17 3.08 5.58 -5.59
C LEU A 17 2.53 4.19 -5.20
N PRO A 18 1.55 3.65 -5.95
CA PRO A 18 0.99 2.33 -5.65
C PRO A 18 2.08 1.25 -5.67
N GLY A 19 2.07 0.37 -4.67
CA GLY A 19 3.03 -0.73 -4.51
C GLY A 19 4.40 -0.34 -3.92
N MET A 20 4.78 0.94 -3.91
CA MET A 20 6.11 1.35 -3.45
C MET A 20 6.28 1.32 -1.94
N GLY A 21 5.19 1.48 -1.17
CA GLY A 21 5.22 1.28 0.28
C GLY A 21 5.65 -0.14 0.67
N GLN A 22 5.22 -1.14 -0.09
CA GLN A 22 5.64 -2.53 0.07
C GLN A 22 7.11 -2.73 -0.29
N VAL A 23 7.62 -2.04 -1.32
CA VAL A 23 9.05 -2.06 -1.67
C VAL A 23 9.91 -1.49 -0.53
N LEU A 24 9.50 -0.38 0.10
CA LEU A 24 10.18 0.15 1.30
C LEU A 24 10.15 -0.85 2.46
N ASN A 25 9.08 -1.61 2.57
CA ASN A 25 8.97 -2.72 3.51
C ASN A 25 9.71 -4.00 3.05
N ARG A 26 10.52 -3.96 1.99
CA ARG A 26 11.22 -5.14 1.42
C ARG A 26 10.28 -6.29 1.05
N GLN A 27 9.09 -5.96 0.54
CA GLN A 27 8.08 -6.91 0.05
C GLN A 27 7.71 -6.58 -1.42
N PRO A 28 8.68 -6.58 -2.36
CA PRO A 28 8.44 -6.12 -3.73
C PRO A 28 7.38 -6.94 -4.48
N ILE A 29 7.33 -8.26 -4.26
CA ILE A 29 6.32 -9.14 -4.87
C ILE A 29 4.91 -8.73 -4.43
N ARG A 30 4.72 -8.42 -3.15
CA ARG A 30 3.43 -7.94 -2.63
C ARG A 30 3.06 -6.58 -3.26
N GLY A 31 4.04 -5.69 -3.43
CA GLY A 31 3.84 -4.42 -4.13
C GLY A 31 3.38 -4.62 -5.57
N LEU A 32 4.02 -5.54 -6.31
CA LEU A 32 3.65 -5.88 -7.68
C LEU A 32 2.23 -6.47 -7.77
N ILE A 33 1.85 -7.34 -6.84
CA ILE A 33 0.48 -7.87 -6.74
C ILE A 33 -0.53 -6.73 -6.58
N PHE A 34 -0.28 -5.77 -5.68
CA PHE A 34 -1.16 -4.61 -5.54
C PHE A 34 -1.26 -3.79 -6.82
N VAL A 35 -0.13 -3.48 -7.47
CA VAL A 35 -0.13 -2.71 -8.74
C VAL A 35 -0.92 -3.45 -9.82
N PHE A 36 -0.73 -4.77 -9.95
CA PHE A 36 -1.49 -5.60 -10.87
C PHE A 36 -3.00 -5.50 -10.61
N PHE A 37 -3.44 -5.62 -9.36
CA PHE A 37 -4.86 -5.53 -9.03
C PHE A 37 -5.44 -4.11 -9.15
N VAL A 38 -4.65 -3.06 -8.88
CA VAL A 38 -5.06 -1.67 -9.16
C VAL A 38 -5.36 -1.49 -10.65
N LEU A 39 -4.47 -1.98 -11.52
CA LEU A 39 -4.65 -1.90 -12.97
C LEU A 39 -5.81 -2.79 -13.44
N LEU A 40 -5.90 -4.03 -12.95
CA LEU A 40 -6.93 -4.98 -13.32
C LEU A 40 -8.32 -4.47 -12.96
N LEU A 41 -8.55 -4.10 -11.69
CA LEU A 41 -9.85 -3.62 -11.23
C LEU A 41 -10.14 -2.20 -11.71
N GLY A 42 -9.13 -1.35 -11.86
CA GLY A 42 -9.27 -0.03 -12.48
C GLY A 42 -9.74 -0.13 -13.93
N ALA A 43 -9.10 -0.97 -14.75
CA ALA A 43 -9.50 -1.21 -16.12
C ALA A 43 -10.88 -1.89 -16.21
N PHE A 44 -11.16 -2.86 -15.33
CA PHE A 44 -12.44 -3.55 -15.31
C PHE A 44 -13.60 -2.60 -14.97
N THR A 45 -13.45 -1.79 -13.93
CA THR A 45 -14.46 -0.78 -13.57
C THR A 45 -14.61 0.29 -14.65
N LEU A 46 -13.51 0.66 -15.33
CA LEU A 46 -13.57 1.65 -16.40
C LEU A 46 -14.32 1.12 -17.62
N LYS A 47 -14.17 -0.18 -17.92
CA LYS A 47 -14.80 -0.84 -19.07
C LYS A 47 -16.28 -1.13 -18.86
N THR A 48 -16.69 -1.41 -17.61
CA THR A 48 -18.03 -1.91 -17.29
C THR A 48 -18.96 -0.84 -16.70
N ALA A 49 -18.43 0.28 -16.23
CA ALA A 49 -19.23 1.37 -15.71
C ALA A 49 -20.06 2.05 -16.81
N ALA A 50 -21.30 2.40 -16.47
CA ALA A 50 -22.22 3.07 -17.39
C ALA A 50 -21.73 4.48 -17.78
N PRO A 51 -22.14 5.01 -18.94
CA PRO A 51 -21.68 6.32 -19.44
C PRO A 51 -21.89 7.48 -18.46
N GLU A 52 -23.00 7.47 -17.73
CA GLU A 52 -23.42 8.46 -16.75
C GLU A 52 -22.65 8.41 -15.42
N VAL A 53 -21.89 7.34 -15.16
CA VAL A 53 -21.06 7.22 -13.96
C VAL A 53 -19.91 8.24 -14.02
N SER A 54 -19.65 8.90 -12.89
CA SER A 54 -18.54 9.84 -12.76
C SER A 54 -17.19 9.16 -13.03
N PHE A 55 -16.18 9.96 -13.42
CA PHE A 55 -14.84 9.41 -13.66
C PHE A 55 -14.28 8.65 -12.45
N VAL A 56 -14.48 9.17 -11.23
CA VAL A 56 -14.09 8.51 -9.98
C VAL A 56 -14.79 7.16 -9.83
N GLY A 57 -16.09 7.08 -10.13
CA GLY A 57 -16.83 5.82 -10.13
C GLY A 57 -16.30 4.81 -11.15
N LYS A 58 -15.94 5.29 -12.35
CA LYS A 58 -15.35 4.49 -13.43
C LYS A 58 -13.98 3.90 -13.08
N VAL A 59 -13.23 4.47 -12.13
CA VAL A 59 -11.92 3.91 -11.70
C VAL A 59 -11.93 3.40 -10.26
N SER A 60 -13.13 3.27 -9.66
CA SER A 60 -13.31 2.95 -8.25
C SER A 60 -12.65 1.63 -7.83
N GLY A 61 -12.61 0.63 -8.71
CA GLY A 61 -11.96 -0.65 -8.44
C GLY A 61 -10.45 -0.48 -8.21
N GLY A 62 -9.79 0.34 -9.03
CA GLY A 62 -8.37 0.65 -8.85
C GLY A 62 -8.12 1.49 -7.60
N LEU A 63 -8.96 2.49 -7.34
CA LEU A 63 -8.89 3.33 -6.13
C LEU A 63 -9.05 2.51 -4.84
N PHE A 64 -9.98 1.55 -4.84
CA PHE A 64 -10.20 0.66 -3.70
C PHE A 64 -8.95 -0.18 -3.38
N VAL A 65 -8.38 -0.85 -4.39
CA VAL A 65 -7.16 -1.65 -4.20
C VAL A 65 -5.99 -0.76 -3.76
N TRP A 66 -5.88 0.44 -4.30
CA TRP A 66 -4.83 1.37 -3.92
C TRP A 66 -4.95 1.78 -2.45
N ALA A 67 -6.15 2.12 -1.97
CA ALA A 67 -6.39 2.42 -0.56
C ALA A 67 -6.02 1.23 0.34
N MET A 68 -6.35 0.01 -0.07
CA MET A 68 -5.94 -1.22 0.63
C MET A 68 -4.42 -1.40 0.66
N ALA A 69 -3.74 -1.09 -0.46
CA ALA A 69 -2.28 -1.14 -0.54
C ALA A 69 -1.61 -0.13 0.40
N VAL A 70 -2.16 1.07 0.53
CA VAL A 70 -1.70 2.11 1.47
C VAL A 70 -1.82 1.62 2.91
N PHE A 71 -2.98 1.07 3.28
CA PHE A 71 -3.24 0.55 4.61
C PHE A 71 -2.27 -0.61 4.96
N ASP A 72 -2.10 -1.56 4.05
CA ASP A 72 -1.18 -2.69 4.23
C ASP A 72 0.27 -2.23 4.43
N ALA A 73 0.75 -1.28 3.61
CA ALA A 73 2.11 -0.77 3.70
C ALA A 73 2.36 -0.08 5.06
N TYR A 74 1.44 0.79 5.49
CA TYR A 74 1.57 1.50 6.77
C TYR A 74 1.49 0.54 7.96
N LYS A 75 0.50 -0.37 7.98
CA LYS A 75 0.33 -1.35 9.06
C LYS A 75 1.58 -2.22 9.21
N THR A 76 2.13 -2.71 8.10
CA THR A 76 3.36 -3.51 8.08
C THR A 76 4.54 -2.71 8.64
N ALA A 77 4.71 -1.46 8.23
CA ALA A 77 5.78 -0.60 8.74
C ALA A 77 5.64 -0.33 10.24
N ARG A 78 4.42 -0.02 10.71
CA ARG A 78 4.11 0.22 12.13
C ARG A 78 4.45 -0.99 13.00
N ILE A 79 4.03 -2.19 12.58
CA ILE A 79 4.31 -3.43 13.32
C ILE A 79 5.82 -3.66 13.41
N ARG A 80 6.55 -3.55 12.29
CA ARG A 80 8.01 -3.73 12.29
C ARG A 80 8.73 -2.71 13.16
N HIS A 81 8.28 -1.46 13.13
CA HIS A 81 8.83 -0.40 13.97
C HIS A 81 8.60 -0.68 15.46
N ALA A 82 7.38 -1.08 15.85
CA ALA A 82 7.06 -1.42 17.23
C ALA A 82 7.88 -2.64 17.73
N LEU A 83 8.03 -3.67 16.90
CA LEU A 83 8.85 -4.84 17.23
C LEU A 83 10.33 -4.48 17.38
N TRP A 84 10.86 -3.58 16.55
CA TRP A 84 12.23 -3.08 16.69
C TRP A 84 12.40 -2.30 17.99
N GLN A 85 11.49 -1.36 18.30
CA GLN A 85 11.53 -0.58 19.55
C GLN A 85 11.46 -1.47 20.79
N HIS A 86 10.60 -2.48 20.79
CA HIS A 86 10.47 -3.39 21.94
C HIS A 86 11.76 -4.19 22.18
N LYS A 87 12.41 -4.67 21.11
CA LYS A 87 13.70 -5.38 21.24
C LYS A 87 14.85 -4.49 21.68
N GLU A 88 14.84 -3.21 21.31
CA GLU A 88 15.86 -2.25 21.73
C GLU A 88 15.73 -1.90 23.23
N ASN A 89 14.51 -1.92 23.75
CA ASN A 89 14.19 -1.62 25.15
C ASN A 89 14.26 -2.86 26.08
N ALA A 90 14.48 -4.06 25.54
CA ALA A 90 14.56 -5.27 26.36
C ALA A 90 15.88 -5.27 27.16
N PRO A 91 15.85 -5.56 28.48
CA PRO A 91 17.07 -5.69 29.27
C PRO A 91 17.94 -6.82 28.71
N ARG A 92 19.26 -6.56 28.58
CA ARG A 92 20.24 -7.52 28.05
C ARG A 92 20.53 -8.62 29.06
#